data_AF-T1C9B4-F1
#
_entry.id   AF-T1C9B4-F1
#
_cell.length_a   1.000
_cell.length_b   1.000
_cell.length_c   1.000
_cell.angle_alpha   90.00
_cell.angle_beta   90.00
_cell.angle_gamma   90.00
#
_symmetry.space_group_name_H-M   'P 1'
#
loop_
_entity.id
_entity.type
_entity.pdbx_description
1 polymer ?
#
loop_
_entity_poly.entity_id
_entity_poly.type
_entity_poly.pdbx_seq_one_letter_code
_entity_poly.pdbx_strand_id
1 'polypeptide(L)'
;SVAQNVYDVTGAGDTVIASMSLAVSSGASLLEAAVLANIAAGYVVGIVGTAAISNGELEGVLRQSPLFDRRTGTFVTRGYGSEIRK
;
A
#
# COMPACT_ATOMS: atom_id res chain seq x y z
N SER A 1 2.52 -9.96 -20.94
CA SER A 1 3.37 -9.84 -19.74
C SER A 1 3.72 -8.38 -19.57
N VAL A 2 3.20 -7.72 -18.54
CA VAL A 2 3.59 -6.34 -18.21
C VAL A 2 4.04 -6.37 -16.77
N ALA A 3 5.32 -6.70 -16.57
CA ALA A 3 5.98 -6.34 -15.33
C ALA A 3 6.04 -4.82 -15.33
N GLN A 4 5.35 -4.16 -14.39
CA GLN A 4 5.59 -2.76 -14.09
C GLN A 4 7.11 -2.64 -13.86
N ASN A 5 7.78 -1.75 -14.59
CA ASN A 5 9.23 -1.68 -14.59
C ASN A 5 9.75 -1.48 -13.16
N VAL A 6 10.27 -2.55 -12.54
CA VAL A 6 10.91 -2.51 -11.23
C VAL A 6 12.34 -2.07 -11.48
N TYR A 7 12.66 -0.82 -11.12
CA TYR A 7 13.97 -0.23 -11.40
C TYR A 7 14.93 -0.38 -10.22
N ASP A 8 14.46 -0.15 -8.99
CA ASP A 8 15.26 -0.23 -7.77
C ASP A 8 14.39 -0.71 -6.59
N VAL A 9 14.82 -1.77 -5.90
CA VAL A 9 14.11 -2.33 -4.73
C VAL A 9 14.55 -1.69 -3.41
N THR A 10 15.54 -0.80 -3.46
CA THR A 10 16.07 -0.11 -2.29
C THR A 10 15.01 0.83 -1.69
N GLY A 11 14.69 0.68 -0.41
CA GLY A 11 13.69 1.51 0.30
C GLY A 11 12.25 0.97 0.30
N ALA A 12 11.97 -0.15 -0.37
CA ALA A 12 10.65 -0.80 -0.32
C ALA A 12 10.28 -1.23 1.11
N GLY A 13 11.22 -1.85 1.82
CA GLY A 13 11.04 -2.28 3.21
C GLY A 13 10.78 -1.11 4.16
N ASP A 14 11.55 -0.02 4.03
CA ASP A 14 11.35 1.19 4.83
C ASP A 14 9.98 1.82 4.56
N THR A 15 9.55 1.84 3.30
CA THR A 15 8.22 2.32 2.90
C THR A 15 7.11 1.47 3.52
N VAL A 16 7.27 0.13 3.53
CA VAL A 16 6.32 -0.78 4.18
C VAL A 16 6.24 -0.48 5.68
N ILE A 17 7.38 -0.44 6.38
CA ILE A 17 7.40 -0.23 7.84
C ILE A 17 6.84 1.15 8.20
N ALA A 18 7.22 2.21 7.50
CA ALA A 18 6.75 3.56 7.76
C ALA A 18 5.24 3.68 7.54
N SER A 19 4.74 3.22 6.39
CA SER A 19 3.32 3.31 6.04
C SER A 19 2.45 2.46 6.96
N MET A 20 2.90 1.24 7.28
CA MET A 20 2.19 0.34 8.18
C MET A 20 2.14 0.90 9.61
N SER A 21 3.28 1.38 10.12
CA SER A 21 3.35 1.98 11.47
C SER A 21 2.45 3.21 11.60
N LEU A 22 2.46 4.06 10.58
CA LEU A 22 1.59 5.25 10.54
C LEU A 22 0.11 4.88 10.53
N ALA A 23 -0.29 3.93 9.67
CA ALA A 23 -1.68 3.50 9.57
C ALA A 23 -2.19 2.88 10.87
N VAL A 24 -1.42 1.96 11.46
CA VAL A 24 -1.77 1.34 12.74
C VAL A 24 -1.86 2.38 13.87
N SER A 25 -0.89 3.30 13.93
CA SER A 25 -0.90 4.39 14.93
C SER A 25 -2.08 5.35 14.74
N SER A 26 -2.62 5.44 13.52
CA SER A 26 -3.81 6.22 13.19
C SER A 26 -5.12 5.46 13.42
N GLY A 27 -5.07 4.22 13.93
CA GLY A 27 -6.23 3.41 14.26
C GLY A 27 -6.72 2.47 13.14
N ALA A 28 -5.97 2.33 12.04
CA ALA A 28 -6.28 1.35 11.02
C ALA A 28 -6.08 -0.08 11.53
N SER A 29 -6.88 -1.03 11.04
CA SER A 29 -6.63 -2.45 11.28
C SER A 29 -5.32 -2.91 10.61
N LEU A 30 -4.74 -4.01 11.09
CA LEU A 30 -3.52 -4.57 10.49
C LEU A 30 -3.69 -4.91 9.01
N LEU A 31 -4.88 -5.36 8.59
CA LEU A 31 -5.18 -5.65 7.20
C LEU A 31 -5.17 -4.38 6.35
N GLU A 32 -5.83 -3.31 6.80
CA GLU A 32 -5.86 -2.02 6.12
C GLU A 32 -4.45 -1.42 6.01
N ALA A 33 -3.70 -1.47 7.10
CA ALA A 33 -2.31 -1.02 7.14
C ALA A 33 -1.41 -1.81 6.18
N ALA A 34 -1.58 -3.13 6.10
CA ALA A 34 -0.83 -3.97 5.17
C ALA A 34 -1.19 -3.68 3.70
N VAL A 35 -2.48 -3.46 3.39
CA VAL A 35 -2.90 -3.08 2.03
C VAL A 35 -2.31 -1.72 1.65
N LEU A 36 -2.39 -0.72 2.53
CA LEU A 36 -1.81 0.59 2.31
C LEU A 36 -0.29 0.51 2.07
N ALA A 37 0.42 -0.23 2.93
CA ALA A 37 1.87 -0.39 2.86
C ALA A 37 2.32 -1.06 1.56
N ASN A 38 1.60 -2.10 1.11
CA ASN A 38 1.89 -2.78 -0.15
C ASN A 38 1.69 -1.86 -1.36
N ILE A 39 0.65 -1.03 -1.34
CA ILE A 39 0.38 -0.05 -2.40
C ILE A 39 1.50 1.00 -2.45
N ALA A 40 1.86 1.56 -1.29
CA ALA A 40 2.92 2.57 -1.18
C ALA A 40 4.28 2.01 -1.65
N ALA A 41 4.66 0.82 -1.19
CA ALA A 41 5.91 0.19 -1.58
C ALA A 41 5.93 -0.19 -3.06
N GLY A 42 4.82 -0.71 -3.60
CA GLY A 42 4.67 -1.01 -5.03
C GLY A 42 4.86 0.21 -5.93
N TYR A 43 4.46 1.40 -5.45
CA TYR A 43 4.73 2.66 -6.15
C TYR A 43 6.22 3.04 -6.09
N VAL A 44 6.82 3.01 -4.90
CA VAL A 44 8.22 3.42 -4.69
C VAL A 44 9.20 2.58 -5.52
N VAL A 45 9.01 1.27 -5.63
CA VAL A 45 9.89 0.39 -6.43
C VAL A 45 9.78 0.60 -7.95
N GLY A 46 8.74 1.30 -8.40
CA GLY A 46 8.56 1.72 -9.79
C GLY A 46 9.27 3.04 -10.13
N ILE A 47 9.86 3.71 -9.14
CA ILE A 47 10.60 4.96 -9.31
C ILE A 47 12.09 4.65 -9.39
N VAL A 48 12.80 5.35 -10.29
CA VAL A 48 14.27 5.26 -10.36
C VAL A 48 14.87 6.07 -9.22
N GLY A 49 15.58 5.39 -8.31
CA GLY A 49 16.20 5.98 -7.12
C GLY A 49 15.34 5.91 -5.85
N THR A 50 15.90 6.30 -4.71
CA THR A 50 15.22 6.29 -3.40
C THR A 50 14.42 7.57 -3.21
N ALA A 51 13.13 7.54 -3.55
CA ALA A 51 12.20 8.64 -3.32
C ALA A 51 11.12 8.24 -2.31
N ALA A 52 10.83 9.14 -1.36
CA ALA A 52 9.67 8.99 -0.49
C ALA A 52 8.39 9.33 -1.27
N ILE A 53 7.31 8.57 -1.02
CA ILE A 53 5.99 8.88 -1.57
C ILE A 53 5.35 10.04 -0.79
N SER A 54 4.84 11.05 -1.49
CA SER A 54 4.06 12.13 -0.89
C SER A 54 2.61 11.72 -0.62
N ASN A 55 1.91 12.45 0.25
CA ASN A 55 0.48 12.20 0.52
C ASN A 55 -0.38 12.26 -0.75
N GLY A 56 -0.10 13.20 -1.66
CA GLY A 56 -0.86 13.36 -2.90
C GLY A 56 -0.64 12.20 -3.88
N GLU A 57 0.59 11.70 -3.99
CA GLU A 57 0.90 10.51 -4.79
C GLU A 57 0.24 9.28 -4.19
N LEU A 58 0.35 9.09 -2.87
CA LEU A 58 -0.28 7.98 -2.17
C LEU A 58 -1.80 7.98 -2.35
N GLU A 59 -2.45 9.14 -2.22
CA GLU A 59 -3.88 9.28 -2.48
C GLU A 59 -4.22 8.96 -3.94
N GLY A 60 -3.41 9.44 -4.89
CA GLY A 60 -3.57 9.16 -6.31
C GLY A 60 -3.51 7.67 -6.64
N VAL A 61 -2.56 6.95 -6.06
CA VAL A 61 -2.41 5.49 -6.25
C VAL A 61 -3.51 4.73 -5.52
N LEU A 62 -3.86 5.12 -4.28
CA LEU A 62 -4.95 4.50 -3.53
C LEU A 62 -6.28 4.59 -4.26
N ARG A 63 -6.58 5.74 -4.86
CA ARG A 63 -7.79 5.90 -5.66
C ARG A 63 -7.83 4.91 -6.82
N GLN A 64 -6.69 4.55 -7.41
CA GLN A 64 -6.63 3.58 -8.51
C GLN A 64 -6.74 2.12 -8.04
N SER A 65 -6.54 1.86 -6.74
CA SER A 65 -6.62 0.52 -6.18
C SER A 65 -8.08 0.02 -6.10
N PRO A 66 -8.39 -1.19 -6.61
CA PRO A 66 -9.71 -1.80 -6.44
C PRO A 66 -9.99 -2.19 -4.99
N LEU A 67 -8.97 -2.19 -4.13
CA LEU A 67 -9.09 -2.50 -2.70
C LEU A 67 -9.49 -1.28 -1.87
N PHE A 68 -9.58 -0.08 -2.45
CA PHE A 68 -9.98 1.14 -1.74
C PHE A 68 -11.36 1.62 -2.20
N ASP A 69 -12.34 1.57 -1.31
CA ASP A 69 -13.68 2.09 -1.60
C ASP A 69 -13.68 3.61 -1.45
N ARG A 70 -13.76 4.29 -2.60
CA ARG A 70 -13.75 5.76 -2.69
C ARG A 70 -14.98 6.42 -2.05
N ARG A 71 -16.08 5.68 -1.84
CA ARG A 71 -17.32 6.21 -1.25
C ARG A 71 -17.26 6.23 0.27
N THR A 72 -16.64 5.21 0.86
CA THR A 72 -16.56 5.06 2.32
C THR A 72 -15.21 5.49 2.88
N GLY A 73 -14.18 5.59 2.04
CA GLY A 73 -12.80 5.85 2.47
C GLY A 73 -12.18 4.66 3.19
N THR A 74 -12.75 3.46 3.03
CA THR A 74 -12.30 2.23 3.70
C THR A 74 -11.73 1.24 2.71
N PHE A 75 -10.91 0.31 3.19
CA PHE A 75 -10.47 -0.80 2.35
C PHE A 75 -11.54 -1.87 2.22
N VAL A 76 -11.65 -2.47 1.04
CA VAL A 76 -12.54 -3.60 0.78
C VAL A 76 -11.91 -4.84 1.39
N THR A 77 -12.38 -5.23 2.57
CA THR A 77 -11.89 -6.40 3.33
C THR A 77 -12.77 -7.65 3.17
N ARG A 78 -13.95 -7.51 2.52
CA ARG A 78 -14.89 -8.62 2.28
C ARG A 78 -14.27 -9.63 1.29
N GLY A 79 -13.71 -10.70 1.84
CA GLY A 79 -13.10 -11.81 1.09
C GLY A 79 -11.78 -12.32 1.67
N TYR A 80 -11.08 -11.52 2.48
CA TYR A 80 -9.78 -11.92 3.07
C TYR A 80 -9.89 -12.72 4.39
N GLY A 81 -11.10 -12.90 4.92
CA GLY A 81 -11.34 -13.46 6.26
C GLY A 81 -11.77 -14.93 6.33
N SER A 82 -11.99 -15.64 5.22
CA SER A 82 -12.52 -17.01 5.25
C SER A 82 -11.50 -18.14 5.04
N GLU A 83 -10.28 -17.84 4.56
CA GLU A 83 -9.24 -18.86 4.34
C GLU A 83 -7.85 -18.35 4.72
N ILE A 84 -7.61 -18.18 6.02
CA ILE A 84 -6.27 -18.36 6.56
C ILE A 84 -6.37 -19.59 7.48
N ARG A 85 -6.35 -20.79 6.88
CA ARG A 85 -6.05 -22.01 7.64
C ARG A 85 -4.52 -22.11 7.72
N LYS A 86 -4.03 -22.32 8.94
CA LYS A 86 -2.62 -22.57 9.26
C LYS A 86 -2.05 -23.72 8.44
#